data_AF-A0A7C5K1C8-F1
#
_entry.id   AF-A0A7C5K1C8-F1
#
_cell.length_a   1.000
_cell.length_b   1.000
_cell.length_c   1.000
_cell.angle_alpha   90.00
_cell.angle_beta   90.00
_cell.angle_gamma   90.00
#
_symmetry.space_group_name_H-M   'P 1'
#
loop_
_entity.id
_entity.type
_entity.pdbx_description
1 polymer ?
#
loop_
_entity_poly.entity_id
_entity_poly.type
_entity_poly.pdbx_seq_one_letter_code
_entity_poly.pdbx_strand_id
1 'polypeptide(L)' 'MSKHLKRLAMPATWPLARKGSKFVTKPNPGPHSLEHGMALNSVLKEMLGWAKTSKETKLILNNGLITVAGKVINE' A
#
# COMPACT_ATOMS: atom_id res chain seq x y z
N MET A 1 11.33 -2.88 -15.99
CA MET A 1 10.97 -2.92 -14.54
C MET A 1 9.66 -3.68 -14.35
N SER A 2 9.62 -4.68 -13.47
CA SER A 2 8.39 -5.46 -13.21
C SER A 2 7.30 -4.58 -12.58
N LYS A 3 6.07 -4.64 -13.11
CA LYS A 3 4.90 -3.91 -12.57
C LYS A 3 4.28 -4.59 -11.34
N HIS A 4 4.64 -5.85 -11.07
CA HIS A 4 3.99 -6.66 -10.05
C HIS A 4 4.96 -7.03 -8.92
N LEU A 5 4.46 -7.07 -7.69
CA LEU A 5 5.18 -7.54 -6.51
C LEU A 5 4.45 -8.77 -5.93
N LYS A 6 5.13 -9.93 -5.93
CA LYS A 6 4.64 -11.12 -5.24
C LYS A 6 4.72 -10.88 -3.74
N ARG A 7 3.71 -11.30 -2.99
CA ARG A 7 3.66 -11.13 -1.53
C ARG A 7 4.84 -11.81 -0.83
N LEU A 8 5.27 -12.97 -1.34
CA LEU A 8 6.44 -13.69 -0.82
C LEU A 8 7.75 -12.89 -0.94
N ALA A 9 7.85 -12.05 -1.97
CA ALA A 9 9.01 -11.21 -2.25
C ALA A 9 8.93 -9.83 -1.56
N MET A 10 7.99 -9.63 -0.63
CA MET A 10 7.94 -8.40 0.14
C MET A 10 9.17 -8.28 1.07
N PRO A 11 9.60 -7.05 1.39
CA PRO A 11 10.60 -6.81 2.43
C PRO A 11 10.18 -7.37 3.78
N ALA A 12 11.14 -7.79 4.61
CA ALA A 12 10.87 -8.29 5.96
C ALA A 12 10.42 -7.18 6.93
N THR A 13 10.69 -5.91 6.59
CA THR A 13 10.32 -4.72 7.38
C THR A 13 8.82 -4.46 7.39
N TRP A 14 8.07 -5.00 6.43
CA TRP A 14 6.64 -4.78 6.32
C TRP A 14 5.89 -5.62 7.37
N PRO A 15 5.00 -5.02 8.20
CA PRO A 15 4.23 -5.75 9.21
C PRO A 15 3.06 -6.53 8.59
N LEU A 16 3.35 -7.39 7.61
CA LEU A 16 2.39 -8.12 6.80
C LEU A 16 2.73 -9.61 6.83
N ALA A 17 1.73 -10.46 7.06
CA ALA A 17 1.93 -11.91 6.97
C ALA A 17 2.34 -12.30 5.54
N ARG A 18 3.40 -13.10 5.37
CA ARG A 18 3.83 -13.57 4.03
C ARG A 18 2.83 -14.53 3.38
N LYS A 19 2.13 -15.33 4.19
CA LYS A 19 1.05 -16.22 3.72
C LYS A 19 -0.25 -15.43 3.69
N GLY A 20 -0.90 -15.41 2.53
CA GLY A 20 -2.11 -14.63 2.27
C GLY A 20 -2.35 -14.52 0.77
N SER A 21 -2.59 -13.30 0.27
CA SER A 21 -2.73 -13.05 -1.17
C SER A 21 -1.45 -13.37 -1.95
N LYS A 22 -1.59 -13.80 -3.21
CA LYS A 22 -0.43 -14.07 -4.10
C LYS A 22 0.40 -12.81 -4.39
N PHE A 23 -0.28 -11.67 -4.49
CA PHE A 23 0.32 -10.38 -4.82
C PHE A 23 0.01 -9.35 -3.74
N VAL A 24 0.89 -8.36 -3.64
CA VAL A 24 0.72 -7.16 -2.82
C VAL A 24 0.83 -5.94 -3.72
N THR A 25 0.22 -4.82 -3.34
CA THR A 25 0.34 -3.58 -4.10
C THR A 25 1.79 -3.11 -4.06
N LYS A 26 2.41 -3.06 -5.23
CA LYS A 26 3.74 -2.50 -5.40
C LYS A 26 3.65 -0.98 -5.19
N PRO A 27 4.48 -0.38 -4.33
CA PRO A 27 4.54 1.07 -4.21
C PRO A 27 5.06 1.69 -5.50
N ASN A 28 4.53 2.87 -5.83
CA ASN A 28 5.04 3.68 -6.93
C ASN A 28 6.46 4.16 -6.61
N PRO A 29 7.30 4.42 -7.63
CA PRO A 29 8.60 5.04 -7.41
C PRO A 29 8.39 6.40 -6.74
N GLY A 30 9.10 6.63 -5.65
CA GLY A 30 8.93 7.81 -4.82
C GLY A 30 10.16 8.06 -3.94
N PRO A 31 10.05 8.93 -2.92
CA PRO A 31 11.19 9.32 -2.09
C PRO A 31 11.74 8.18 -1.22
N HIS A 32 10.93 7.14 -0.98
CA HIS A 32 11.33 5.99 -0.17
C HIS A 32 11.64 4.77 -1.03
N SER A 33 12.74 4.08 -0.72
CA SER A 33 13.07 2.78 -1.29
C SER A 33 12.05 1.71 -0.88
N LEU A 34 11.96 0.62 -1.63
CA LEU A 34 10.99 -0.46 -1.38
C LEU A 34 11.07 -1.05 0.05
N GLU A 35 12.25 -1.05 0.66
CA GLU A 35 12.49 -1.59 2.00
C GLU A 35 11.90 -0.72 3.12
N HIS A 36 11.81 0.60 2.90
CA HIS A 36 11.34 1.57 3.88
C HIS A 36 10.01 2.22 3.49
N GLY A 37 9.59 2.09 2.24
CA GLY A 37 8.33 2.61 1.70
C GLY A 37 7.31 1.50 1.50
N MET A 38 6.06 1.80 1.82
CA MET A 38 4.92 0.90 1.60
C MET A 38 3.84 1.62 0.76
N ALA A 39 3.08 0.85 -0.02
CA ALA A 39 1.92 1.38 -0.72
C ALA A 39 0.79 1.70 0.26
N LEU A 40 0.15 2.87 0.10
CA LEU A 40 -0.94 3.34 0.96
C LEU A 40 -2.13 2.37 0.98
N ASN A 41 -2.39 1.69 -0.14
CA ASN A 41 -3.37 0.61 -0.22
C ASN A 41 -3.11 -0.54 0.77
N SER A 42 -1.85 -0.92 0.97
CA SER A 42 -1.51 -2.01 1.91
C SER A 42 -1.63 -1.54 3.36
N VAL A 43 -1.26 -0.29 3.64
CA VAL A 43 -1.41 0.33 4.96
C VAL A 43 -2.88 0.39 5.38
N LEU A 44 -3.74 0.94 4.52
CA LEU A 44 -5.17 1.10 4.82
C LEU A 44 -5.90 -0.22 5.00
N LYS A 45 -5.53 -1.23 4.22
CA LYS A 45 -6.20 -2.54 4.27
C LYS A 45 -5.73 -3.41 5.41
N GLU A 46 -4.42 -3.54 5.59
CA GLU A 46 -3.86 -4.59 6.44
C GLU A 46 -3.34 -4.04 7.78
N MET A 47 -2.83 -2.80 7.81
CA MET A 47 -2.37 -2.19 9.07
C MET A 47 -3.51 -1.52 9.82
N LEU A 48 -4.33 -0.72 9.12
CA LEU A 48 -5.41 0.05 9.74
C LEU A 48 -6.78 -0.64 9.68
N GLY A 49 -6.97 -1.55 8.73
CA GLY A 49 -8.24 -2.27 8.56
C GLY A 49 -9.42 -1.39 8.15
N TRP A 50 -9.18 -0.17 7.66
CA TRP A 50 -10.23 0.78 7.25
C TRP A 50 -10.88 0.42 5.91
N ALA A 51 -10.20 -0.40 5.10
CA ALA A 51 -10.72 -0.90 3.84
C ALA A 51 -10.53 -2.41 3.77
N LYS A 52 -11.54 -3.15 3.28
CA LYS A 52 -11.42 -4.60 3.06
C LYS A 52 -10.96 -4.88 1.62
N THR A 53 -11.34 -4.03 0.69
CA THR A 53 -11.06 -4.18 -0.74
C THR A 53 -10.26 -3.00 -1.28
N SER A 54 -9.50 -3.23 -2.35
CA SER A 54 -8.74 -2.15 -3.01
C SER A 54 -9.65 -1.10 -3.67
N LYS A 55 -10.93 -1.42 -3.89
CA LYS A 55 -11.92 -0.46 -4.40
C LYS A 55 -12.30 0.56 -3.33
N GLU A 56 -12.54 0.10 -2.10
CA GLU A 56 -12.82 0.98 -0.96
C GLU A 56 -11.64 1.89 -0.66
N THR A 57 -10.41 1.36 -0.71
CA THR A 57 -9.21 2.19 -0.56
C THR A 57 -9.16 3.32 -1.60
N LYS A 58 -9.43 3.03 -2.88
CA LYS A 58 -9.49 4.07 -3.92
C LYS A 58 -10.60 5.10 -3.66
N LEU A 59 -11.75 4.66 -3.15
CA LEU A 59 -12.82 5.57 -2.78
C LEU A 59 -12.38 6.54 -1.67
N ILE A 60 -11.72 6.02 -0.62
CA ILE A 60 -11.23 6.84 0.50
C ILE A 60 -10.18 7.86 0.01
N LEU A 61 -9.29 7.43 -0.89
CA LEU A 61 -8.27 8.31 -1.48
C LEU A 61 -8.90 9.40 -2.35
N ASN A 62 -9.84 9.04 -3.22
CA ASN A 62 -10.54 10.00 -4.09
C ASN A 62 -11.39 11.01 -3.30
N ASN A 63 -11.88 10.63 -2.13
CA ASN A 63 -12.61 11.53 -1.24
C ASN A 63 -11.68 12.55 -0.54
N GLY A 64 -10.36 12.45 -0.70
CA GLY A 64 -9.39 13.39 -0.14
C GLY A 64 -9.27 13.35 1.39
N LEU A 65 -9.70 12.24 2.00
CA LEU A 65 -9.73 12.09 3.46
C LEU A 65 -8.35 11.82 4.09
N ILE A 66 -7.34 11.55 3.27
CA ILE A 66 -6.01 11.14 3.70
C ILE A 66 -4.98 12.18 3.26
N THR A 67 -4.18 12.64 4.21
CA THR A 67 -3.04 13.52 3.97
C THR A 67 -1.74 12.83 4.35
N VAL A 68 -0.74 12.93 3.48
CA VAL A 68 0.62 12.42 3.71
C VAL A 68 1.57 13.61 3.61
N ALA A 69 2.33 13.88 4.67
CA ALA A 69 3.23 15.03 4.77
C ALA A 69 2.56 16.37 4.37
N GLY A 70 1.29 16.55 4.75
CA GLY A 70 0.52 17.78 4.48
C GLY A 70 -0.07 17.89 3.08
N LYS A 71 0.07 16.88 2.22
CA LYS A 71 -0.55 16.85 0.88
C LYS A 71 -1.63 15.78 0.80
N VAL A 72 -2.76 16.10 0.19
CA VAL A 72 -3.81 15.14 -0.14
C VAL A 72 -3.31 14.26 -1.29
N ILE A 73 -3.38 12.94 -1.13
CA ILE A 73 -2.95 11.98 -2.16
C ILE A 73 -4.19 11.22 -2.66
N ASN A 74 -4.37 11.23 -3.98
CA ASN A 74 -5.51 10.59 -4.65
C ASN A 74 -5.14 9.28 -5.37
N GLU A 75 -3.86 8.88 -5.39
CA GLU A 75 -3.35 7.72 -6.16
C GLU A 75 -2.50 6.72 -5.37
#